data_AF-A0ABD0P357-F1
#
_entry.id   AF-A0ABD0P357-F1
#
_cell.length_a   1.000
_cell.length_b   1.000
_cell.length_c   1.000
_cell.angle_alpha   90.00
_cell.angle_beta   90.00
_cell.angle_gamma   90.00
#
_symmetry.space_group_name_H-M   'P 1'
#
loop_
_entity.id
_entity.type
_entity.pdbx_description
1 polymer ?
#
loop_
_entity_poly.entity_id
_entity_poly.type
_entity_poly.pdbx_seq_one_letter_code
_entity_poly.pdbx_strand_id
1 'polypeptide(L)' 'MRYATDDSLKITYNITGPGADQPPTGLFIVEKYTGWIKVTKSLDREETAEYI' A
#
# COMPACT_ATOMS: atom_id res chain seq x y z
N MET A 1 -25.69 23.81 12.59
CA MET A 1 -25.09 22.63 11.94
C MET A 1 -23.87 23.11 11.16
N ARG A 2 -22.66 22.90 11.68
CA ARG A 2 -21.42 23.26 10.97
C ARG A 2 -21.05 22.07 10.09
N TYR A 3 -20.96 22.27 8.79
CA TYR A 3 -20.29 21.33 7.91
C TYR A 3 -18.86 21.20 8.45
N ALA A 4 -18.50 20.01 8.91
CA ALA A 4 -17.10 19.69 9.15
C ALA A 4 -16.41 19.92 7.80
N THR A 5 -15.57 20.94 7.73
CA THR A 5 -14.75 21.17 6.54
C THR A 5 -13.93 19.91 6.33
N ASP A 6 -14.02 19.38 5.12
CA ASP A 6 -13.38 18.16 4.63
C ASP A 6 -11.87 18.10 4.94
N ASP A 7 -11.24 19.25 5.21
CA ASP A 7 -9.87 19.42 5.73
C ASP A 7 -9.54 18.67 7.05
N SER A 8 -10.54 18.13 7.75
CA SER A 8 -10.34 17.42 9.03
C SER A 8 -10.21 15.91 8.91
N LEU A 9 -10.47 15.31 7.74
CA LEU A 9 -10.27 13.88 7.51
C LEU A 9 -8.93 13.66 6.81
N LYS A 10 -7.85 13.56 7.60
CA LYS A 10 -6.53 13.20 7.08
C LYS A 10 -6.54 11.73 6.65
N ILE A 11 -6.86 11.48 5.39
CA ILE A 11 -6.87 10.13 4.80
C ILE A 11 -5.44 9.59 4.78
N THR A 12 -5.28 8.34 5.22
CA THR A 12 -4.02 7.61 5.12
C THR A 12 -4.24 6.26 4.46
N TYR A 13 -3.41 5.94 3.48
CA TYR A 13 -3.46 4.67 2.76
C TYR A 13 -2.53 3.63 3.40
N ASN A 14 -3.00 2.39 3.46
CA ASN A 14 -2.23 1.24 3.93
C ASN A 14 -2.53 0.02 3.07
N ILE A 15 -1.54 -0.85 2.86
CA ILE A 15 -1.67 -2.12 2.14
C ILE A 15 -1.24 -3.26 3.07
N THR A 16 -1.86 -4.42 2.91
CA THR A 16 -1.60 -5.64 3.68
C THR A 16 -1.51 -6.84 2.74
N GLY A 17 -0.92 -7.92 3.21
CA GLY A 17 -0.75 -9.17 2.48
C GLY A 17 0.73 -9.52 2.23
N PRO A 18 0.99 -10.71 1.63
CA PRO A 18 2.32 -11.12 1.22
C PRO A 18 2.93 -10.08 0.27
N GLY A 19 4.19 -9.71 0.47
CA GLY A 19 4.80 -8.63 -0.30
C GLY A 19 4.67 -7.26 0.35
N ALA A 20 3.70 -7.05 1.25
CA ALA A 20 3.51 -5.80 1.98
C ALA A 20 3.95 -5.96 3.44
N ASP A 21 2.99 -6.23 4.33
CA ASP A 21 3.20 -6.42 5.78
C ASP A 21 3.42 -7.89 6.17
N GLN A 22 3.21 -8.84 5.25
CA GLN A 22 3.51 -10.26 5.45
C GLN A 22 4.68 -10.73 4.58
N PRO A 23 5.43 -11.76 5.01
CA PRO A 23 6.57 -12.28 4.26
C PRO A 23 6.20 -12.73 2.83
N PRO A 24 7.07 -12.47 1.82
CA PRO A 24 8.24 -11.58 1.88
C PRO A 24 7.81 -10.11 2.06
N THR A 25 8.28 -9.42 3.10
CA THR A 25 7.80 -8.06 3.41
C THR A 25 8.47 -6.99 2.54
N GLY A 26 7.75 -5.89 2.30
CA GLY A 26 8.31 -4.69 1.67
C GLY A 26 8.61 -4.79 0.18
N LEU A 27 8.10 -5.80 -0.53
CA LEU A 27 8.09 -5.84 -1.99
C LEU A 27 7.20 -4.75 -2.59
N PHE A 28 6.05 -4.51 -1.94
CA PHE A 28 5.09 -3.47 -2.27
C PHE A 28 5.04 -2.46 -1.12
N ILE A 29 5.13 -1.18 -1.47
CA ILE A 29 4.99 -0.07 -0.52
C ILE A 29 3.93 0.90 -1.02
N VAL A 30 3.20 1.54 -0.11
CA VAL A 30 2.23 2.58 -0.42
C VAL A 30 2.67 3.92 0.17
N GLU A 31 2.60 4.98 -0.62
CA GLU A 31 2.74 6.33 -0.12
C GLU A 31 1.52 6.73 0.72
N LYS A 32 1.74 6.93 2.02
CA LYS A 32 0.69 7.13 3.03
C LYS A 32 -0.35 8.20 2.70
N TYR A 33 0.01 9.26 1.97
CA TYR A 33 -0.88 10.40 1.72
C TYR A 33 -1.40 10.49 0.28
N THR A 34 -0.75 9.82 -0.67
CA THR A 34 -1.12 9.86 -2.10
C THR A 34 -1.76 8.54 -2.57
N GLY A 35 -1.54 7.45 -1.84
CA GLY A 35 -2.00 6.12 -2.21
C GLY A 35 -1.18 5.47 -3.33
N TRP A 36 -0.05 6.06 -3.74
CA TRP A 36 0.79 5.50 -4.79
C TRP A 36 1.45 4.20 -4.33
N ILE A 37 1.19 3.12 -5.06
CA ILE A 37 1.81 1.82 -4.83
C ILE A 37 3.07 1.71 -5.67
N LYS A 38 4.15 1.25 -5.05
CA LYS A 38 5.46 1.05 -5.70
C LYS A 38 5.99 -0.34 -5.40
N VAL A 39 6.75 -0.87 -6.36
CA VAL A 39 7.52 -2.10 -6.20
C VAL A 39 8.96 -1.73 -5.84
N THR A 40 9.56 -2.40 -4.85
CA THR A 40 10.90 -2.08 -4.34
C THR A 40 12.03 -2.87 -5.00
N LYS A 41 11.72 -4.01 -5.64
CA LYS A 41 12.68 -4.86 -6.37
C LYS A 41 11.99 -5.57 -7.55
N SER A 42 12.77 -6.04 -8.52
CA SER A 42 12.24 -6.88 -9.60
C SER A 42 11.56 -8.14 -9.04
N LEU A 43 10.46 -8.55 -9.67
CA LEU A 43 9.69 -9.74 -9.30
C LEU A 43 9.96 -10.86 -10.29
N ASP A 44 9.98 -12.09 -9.77
CA ASP A 44 10.11 -13.30 -10.56
C ASP A 44 8.82 -14.11 -10.48
N ARG A 45 8.24 -14.42 -11.64
CA ARG A 45 6.99 -15.18 -11.74
C ARG A 45 7.17 -16.66 -11.41
N GLU A 46 8.39 -17.19 -11.51
CA GLU A 46 8.69 -18.57 -11.15
C GLU A 46 8.76 -18.74 -9.63
N GLU A 47 9.15 -17.68 -8.90
CA GLU A 47 9.12 -17.62 -7.43
C GLU A 47 7.69 -17.37 -6.92
N THR A 48 6.98 -16.40 -7.49
CA THR A 48 5.58 -16.12 -7.14
C THR A 48 4.82 -15.58 -8.33
N ALA A 49 3.83 -16.34 -8.79
CA ALA A 49 3.06 -15.98 -9.99
C ALA A 49 2.07 -14.83 -9.74
N GLU A 50 1.53 -14.72 -8.51
CA GLU A 50 0.50 -13.77 -8.13
C GLU A 50 0.56 -13.42 -6.64
N TYR A 51 0.21 -12.18 -6.31
CA TYR A 51 0.01 -11.68 -4.96
C TYR A 51 -1.46 -11.22 -4.85
N ILE A 52 -2.19 -11.76 -3.87
CA ILE A 52 -3.63 -11.54 -3.66
C ILE A 52 -3.85 -10.65 -2.44
#